data_AF-A0A543JFX4-F1
#
_entry.id   AF-A0A543JFX4-F1
#
_cell.length_a   1.000
_cell.length_b   1.000
_cell.length_c   1.000
_cell.angle_alpha   90.00
_cell.angle_beta   90.00
_cell.angle_gamma   90.00
#
_symmetry.space_group_name_H-M   'P 1'
#
loop_
_entity.id
_entity.type
_entity.pdbx_description
1 polymer ?
#
loop_
_entity_poly.entity_id
_entity_poly.type
_entity_poly.pdbx_seq_one_letter_code
_entity_poly.pdbx_strand_id
1 'polypeptide(L)'
;MPWSVLAHGAGVDDLMRRVVHGERVTREVACQALADRLLVDDTVSEASVWAVPFLVEMGASYRVPADSRDRVIFLLAALALASWGFTDDGKRTRRRWNALGRELPRRPPDWITQTRYEVAKGAPKVFEALAGAEVACSMALAIAVPEVVPRHVVAVAEDLSSADRSPRLLALAARVALHLVCDSPVTPALLRATAQCNPDLMRAYRDKAYPPHQPPAVTLQLMGYRYAFLAAYEGPSYGDCDPSSGEEGVTITP
;
A
#
# COMPACT_ATOMS: atom_id res chain seq x y z
N MET A 1 5.03 -21.12 4.71
CA MET A 1 6.02 -21.48 3.67
C MET A 1 7.38 -21.69 4.32
N PRO A 2 8.17 -22.72 3.96
CA PRO A 2 9.49 -22.96 4.57
C PRO A 2 10.50 -21.87 4.19
N TRP A 3 11.47 -21.55 5.07
CA TRP A 3 12.50 -20.54 4.78
C TRP A 3 13.29 -20.86 3.52
N SER A 4 13.60 -22.13 3.23
CA SER A 4 14.33 -22.54 2.02
C SER A 4 13.65 -22.15 0.69
N VAL A 5 12.36 -21.86 0.73
CA VAL A 5 11.55 -21.43 -0.42
C VAL A 5 11.48 -19.90 -0.53
N LEU A 6 11.68 -19.21 0.60
CA LEU A 6 11.66 -17.75 0.73
C LEU A 6 13.07 -17.15 0.59
N ALA A 7 14.06 -17.88 1.07
CA ALA A 7 15.47 -17.67 0.82
C ALA A 7 15.76 -17.92 -0.66
N HIS A 8 16.61 -17.08 -1.24
CA HIS A 8 17.08 -17.20 -2.63
C HIS A 8 16.01 -17.12 -3.75
N GLY A 9 14.73 -16.91 -3.43
CA GLY A 9 13.70 -16.60 -4.42
C GLY A 9 13.36 -17.69 -5.44
N ALA A 10 13.51 -18.97 -5.08
CA ALA A 10 13.29 -20.08 -6.00
C ALA A 10 11.91 -20.04 -6.69
N GLY A 11 11.86 -19.91 -8.02
CA GLY A 11 10.61 -19.88 -8.79
C GLY A 11 9.89 -18.51 -8.82
N VAL A 12 10.49 -17.45 -8.26
CA VAL A 12 10.01 -16.07 -8.42
C VAL A 12 10.05 -15.66 -9.90
N ASP A 13 11.08 -16.06 -10.63
CA ASP A 13 11.25 -15.79 -12.06
C ASP A 13 10.12 -16.44 -12.90
N ASP A 14 9.80 -17.70 -12.61
CA ASP A 14 8.70 -18.41 -13.27
C ASP A 14 7.34 -17.76 -12.98
N LEU A 15 7.12 -17.31 -11.74
CA LEU A 15 5.90 -16.57 -11.39
C LEU A 15 5.81 -15.25 -12.14
N MET A 16 6.90 -14.48 -12.22
CA MET A 16 6.94 -13.24 -13.00
C MET A 16 6.64 -13.49 -14.49
N ARG A 17 7.23 -14.53 -15.10
CA ARG A 17 6.93 -14.91 -16.49
C ARG A 17 5.44 -15.21 -16.68
N ARG A 18 4.82 -15.93 -15.74
CA ARG A 18 3.37 -16.24 -15.80
C ARG A 18 2.50 -15.01 -15.62
N VAL A 19 2.90 -14.04 -14.80
CA VAL A 19 2.20 -12.75 -14.65
C VAL A 19 2.20 -11.97 -15.98
N VAL A 20 3.29 -12.04 -16.76
CA VAL A 20 3.38 -11.33 -18.05
C VAL A 20 2.70 -12.09 -19.18
N HIS A 21 2.95 -13.40 -19.30
CA HIS A 21 2.60 -14.19 -20.50
C HIS A 21 1.43 -15.16 -20.32
N GLY A 22 0.94 -15.34 -19.10
CA GLY A 22 -0.16 -16.26 -18.83
C GLY A 22 -1.51 -15.79 -19.38
N GLU A 23 -2.45 -16.71 -19.47
CA GLU A 23 -3.87 -16.36 -19.62
C GLU A 23 -4.38 -15.60 -18.39
N ARG A 24 -5.51 -14.89 -18.50
CA ARG A 24 -6.01 -14.01 -17.42
C ARG A 24 -6.09 -14.70 -16.05
N VAL A 25 -6.70 -15.88 -15.97
CA VAL A 25 -6.82 -16.64 -14.71
C VAL A 25 -5.43 -17.06 -14.20
N THR A 26 -4.57 -17.52 -15.09
CA THR A 26 -3.19 -17.89 -14.74
C THR A 26 -2.38 -16.70 -14.24
N ARG A 27 -2.57 -15.51 -14.82
CA ARG A 27 -1.92 -14.27 -14.39
C ARG A 27 -2.35 -13.85 -13.00
N GLU A 28 -3.64 -13.92 -12.71
CA GLU A 28 -4.16 -13.60 -11.38
C GLU A 28 -3.60 -14.55 -10.31
N VAL A 29 -3.65 -15.86 -10.57
CA VAL A 29 -3.07 -16.87 -9.67
C VAL A 29 -1.56 -16.66 -9.50
N ALA A 30 -0.84 -16.33 -10.58
CA ALA A 30 0.59 -16.04 -10.53
C ALA A 30 0.90 -14.76 -9.74
N CYS A 31 0.10 -13.70 -9.89
CA CYS A 31 0.24 -12.47 -9.11
C CYS A 31 0.07 -12.75 -7.62
N GLN A 32 -0.96 -13.51 -7.23
CA GLN A 32 -1.18 -13.87 -5.83
C GLN A 32 -0.03 -14.72 -5.29
N ALA A 33 0.38 -15.76 -6.02
CA ALA A 33 1.49 -16.61 -5.61
C ALA A 33 2.83 -15.85 -5.53
N LEU A 34 3.03 -14.84 -6.38
CA LEU A 34 4.18 -13.93 -6.32
C LEU A 34 4.11 -13.05 -5.07
N ALA A 35 2.96 -12.46 -4.78
CA ALA A 35 2.74 -11.69 -3.55
C ALA A 35 2.98 -12.54 -2.30
N ASP A 36 2.42 -13.75 -2.24
CA ASP A 36 2.60 -14.70 -1.15
C ASP A 36 4.07 -15.14 -0.98
N ARG A 37 4.90 -14.99 -2.02
CA ARG A 37 6.33 -15.33 -1.98
C ARG A 37 7.20 -14.16 -1.51
N LEU A 38 6.88 -12.96 -1.96
CA LEU A 38 7.66 -11.76 -1.65
C LEU A 38 7.22 -11.14 -0.31
N LEU A 39 5.95 -11.27 0.05
CA LEU A 39 5.35 -10.64 1.23
C LEU A 39 4.47 -11.64 2.01
N VAL A 40 5.10 -12.62 2.65
CA VAL A 40 4.42 -13.70 3.39
C VAL A 40 3.86 -13.13 4.70
N ASP A 41 2.54 -13.07 4.86
CA ASP A 41 1.89 -12.49 6.05
C ASP A 41 2.47 -11.10 6.40
N ASP A 42 2.57 -10.19 5.42
CA ASP A 42 3.19 -8.86 5.57
C ASP A 42 4.71 -8.88 5.90
N THR A 43 5.37 -10.03 5.73
CA THR A 43 6.81 -10.21 5.98
C THR A 43 7.60 -10.29 4.68
N VAL A 44 8.47 -9.30 4.47
CA VAL A 44 9.39 -9.22 3.32
C VAL A 44 10.37 -10.40 3.34
N SER A 45 10.40 -11.16 2.24
CA SER A 45 11.40 -12.21 2.00
C SER A 45 12.69 -11.65 1.39
N GLU A 46 13.79 -12.40 1.47
CA GLU A 46 15.08 -12.06 0.84
C GLU A 46 14.92 -11.77 -0.66
N ALA A 47 14.08 -12.54 -1.34
CA ALA A 47 13.82 -12.40 -2.77
C ALA A 47 13.24 -11.03 -3.16
N SER A 48 12.60 -10.32 -2.23
CA SER A 48 11.90 -9.07 -2.50
C SER A 48 12.82 -7.98 -3.04
N VAL A 49 13.99 -7.79 -2.42
CA VAL A 49 14.96 -6.76 -2.83
C VAL A 49 15.37 -6.97 -4.28
N TRP A 50 15.62 -8.22 -4.65
CA TRP A 50 16.06 -8.60 -6.00
C TRP A 50 14.92 -8.60 -7.02
N ALA A 51 13.69 -8.87 -6.57
CA ALA A 51 12.50 -8.88 -7.40
C ALA A 51 12.03 -7.48 -7.78
N VAL A 52 12.20 -6.49 -6.89
CA VAL A 52 11.66 -5.13 -7.07
C VAL A 52 12.05 -4.48 -8.39
N PRO A 53 13.33 -4.50 -8.86
CA PRO A 53 13.68 -3.93 -10.16
C PRO A 53 12.85 -4.51 -11.32
N PHE A 54 12.59 -5.83 -11.32
CA PHE A 54 11.76 -6.47 -12.35
C PHE A 54 10.29 -6.12 -12.20
N LEU A 55 9.78 -6.03 -10.96
CA LEU A 55 8.41 -5.57 -10.71
C LEU A 55 8.20 -4.13 -11.18
N VAL A 56 9.21 -3.27 -11.04
CA VAL A 56 9.20 -1.89 -11.56
C VAL A 56 9.11 -1.89 -13.09
N GLU A 57 9.91 -2.71 -13.78
CA GLU A 57 9.81 -2.86 -15.24
C GLU A 57 8.43 -3.36 -15.67
N MET A 58 7.85 -4.32 -14.95
CA MET A 58 6.51 -4.84 -15.21
C MET A 58 5.44 -3.77 -14.98
N GLY A 59 5.52 -3.02 -13.87
CA GLY A 59 4.62 -1.92 -13.53
C GLY A 59 4.68 -0.75 -14.52
N ALA A 60 5.83 -0.54 -15.16
CA ALA A 60 6.04 0.54 -16.13
C ALA A 60 5.81 0.12 -17.60
N SER A 61 5.56 -1.16 -17.88
CA SER A 61 5.47 -1.67 -19.25
C SER A 61 4.03 -1.75 -19.74
N TYR A 62 3.74 -1.08 -20.87
CA TYR A 62 2.46 -1.21 -21.57
C TYR A 62 2.23 -2.60 -22.19
N ARG A 63 3.28 -3.45 -22.25
CA ARG A 63 3.17 -4.83 -22.74
C ARG A 63 2.63 -5.79 -21.69
N VAL A 64 2.66 -5.40 -20.41
CA VAL A 64 2.03 -6.15 -19.34
C VAL A 64 0.54 -5.78 -19.34
N PRO A 65 -0.38 -6.76 -19.36
CA PRO A 65 -1.81 -6.47 -19.29
C PRO A 65 -2.16 -5.60 -18.07
N ALA A 66 -3.08 -4.66 -18.25
CA ALA A 66 -3.39 -3.64 -17.24
C ALA A 66 -3.78 -4.23 -15.87
N ASP A 67 -4.58 -5.30 -15.86
CA ASP A 67 -5.02 -5.98 -14.63
C ASP A 67 -3.88 -6.66 -13.84
N SER A 68 -2.84 -7.10 -14.54
CA SER A 68 -1.61 -7.64 -13.95
C SER A 68 -0.68 -6.51 -13.51
N ARG A 69 -0.53 -5.47 -14.33
CA ARG A 69 0.28 -4.28 -14.05
C ARG A 69 -0.19 -3.59 -12.76
N ASP A 70 -1.49 -3.39 -12.61
CA ASP A 70 -2.05 -2.72 -11.42
C ASP A 70 -1.79 -3.53 -10.14
N ARG A 71 -1.96 -4.86 -10.21
CA ARG A 71 -1.63 -5.77 -9.09
C ARG A 71 -0.15 -5.71 -8.73
N VAL A 72 0.73 -5.65 -9.72
CA VAL A 72 2.18 -5.50 -9.50
C VAL A 72 2.50 -4.16 -8.83
N ILE A 73 1.83 -3.08 -9.20
CA ILE A 73 2.01 -1.76 -8.57
C ILE A 73 1.50 -1.78 -7.12
N PHE A 74 0.36 -2.43 -6.85
CA PHE A 74 -0.10 -2.65 -5.48
C PHE A 74 0.86 -3.50 -4.65
N LEU A 75 1.52 -4.49 -5.26
CA LEU A 75 2.55 -5.29 -4.60
C LEU A 75 3.80 -4.46 -4.29
N LEU A 76 4.26 -3.61 -5.23
CA LEU A 76 5.36 -2.66 -4.98
C LEU A 76 5.05 -1.75 -3.80
N ALA A 77 3.84 -1.17 -3.76
CA ALA A 77 3.39 -0.34 -2.65
C ALA A 77 3.33 -1.13 -1.32
N ALA A 78 2.83 -2.37 -1.33
CA ALA A 78 2.82 -3.23 -0.15
C ALA A 78 4.22 -3.53 0.37
N LEU A 79 5.15 -3.88 -0.52
CA LEU A 79 6.56 -4.12 -0.19
C LEU A 79 7.24 -2.89 0.42
N ALA A 80 6.91 -1.68 -0.06
CA ALA A 80 7.42 -0.43 0.50
C ALA A 80 6.81 -0.08 1.88
N LEU A 81 5.62 -0.59 2.19
CA LEU A 81 4.93 -0.35 3.46
C LEU A 81 5.16 -1.45 4.50
N ALA A 82 5.71 -2.59 4.08
CA ALA A 82 5.87 -3.77 4.91
C ALA A 82 6.57 -3.45 6.24
N SER A 83 5.98 -3.93 7.32
CA SER A 83 6.49 -3.70 8.68
C SER A 83 7.33 -4.85 9.21
N TRP A 84 7.31 -5.99 8.53
CA TRP A 84 8.05 -7.19 8.91
C TRP A 84 9.02 -7.62 7.81
N GLY A 85 10.08 -8.29 8.22
CA GLY A 85 11.05 -8.92 7.33
C GLY A 85 11.64 -10.14 8.00
N PHE A 86 12.20 -11.05 7.20
CA PHE A 86 12.96 -12.17 7.72
C PHE A 86 14.40 -11.77 8.05
N THR A 87 15.01 -12.45 9.03
CA THR A 87 16.46 -12.45 9.27
C THR A 87 17.13 -13.57 8.45
N ASP A 88 18.46 -13.62 8.41
CA ASP A 88 19.22 -14.69 7.72
C ASP A 88 18.83 -16.10 8.17
N ASP A 89 18.49 -16.28 9.45
CA ASP A 89 18.07 -17.55 10.04
C ASP A 89 16.56 -17.81 9.90
N GLY A 90 15.85 -17.01 9.09
CA GLY A 90 14.43 -17.19 8.79
C GLY A 90 13.47 -16.80 9.91
N LYS A 91 13.93 -16.09 10.95
CA LYS A 91 13.05 -15.52 11.98
C LYS A 91 12.42 -14.22 11.50
N ARG A 92 11.21 -13.93 11.98
CA ARG A 92 10.55 -12.66 11.69
C ARG A 92 11.07 -11.56 12.60
N THR A 93 11.38 -10.41 12.02
CA THR A 93 11.71 -9.17 12.73
C THR A 93 10.80 -8.05 12.24
N ARG A 94 10.46 -7.13 13.14
CA ARG A 94 9.59 -5.98 12.83
C ARG A 94 10.38 -4.68 12.87
N ARG A 95 9.92 -3.69 12.10
CA ARG A 95 10.28 -2.28 12.31
C ARG A 95 9.97 -1.87 13.75
N ARG A 96 10.86 -1.07 14.35
CA ARG A 96 10.74 -0.56 15.72
C ARG A 96 11.14 0.89 15.75
N TRP A 97 10.56 1.65 16.68
CA TRP A 97 10.81 3.07 16.83
C TRP A 97 11.14 3.39 18.28
N ASN A 98 11.99 4.40 18.49
CA ASN A 98 12.22 4.96 19.81
C ASN A 98 11.12 5.97 20.18
N ALA A 99 11.14 6.48 21.42
CA ALA A 99 10.15 7.45 21.90
C ALA A 99 10.07 8.77 21.10
N LEU A 100 11.11 9.09 20.31
CA LEU A 100 11.15 10.25 19.41
C LEU A 100 10.59 9.95 18.01
N GLY A 101 10.08 8.73 17.78
CA GLY A 101 9.59 8.30 16.46
C GLY A 101 10.69 7.98 15.45
N ARG A 102 11.97 7.90 15.86
CA ARG A 102 13.06 7.50 14.98
C ARG A 102 13.10 5.98 14.87
N GLU A 103 13.17 5.49 13.64
CA GLU A 103 13.29 4.06 13.37
C GLU A 103 14.62 3.52 13.92
N LEU A 104 14.56 2.45 14.71
CA LEU A 104 15.73 1.83 15.31
C LEU A 104 16.50 1.02 14.27
N PRO A 105 17.84 1.01 14.32
CA PRO A 105 18.65 0.23 13.41
C PRO A 105 18.31 -1.26 13.52
N ARG A 106 18.30 -1.94 12.39
CA ARG A 106 18.10 -3.39 12.30
C ARG A 106 19.44 -4.11 12.22
N ARG A 107 19.44 -5.37 12.68
CA ARG A 107 20.58 -6.25 12.44
C ARG A 107 20.59 -6.64 10.96
N PRO A 108 21.76 -6.69 10.31
CA PRO A 108 21.87 -7.23 8.97
C PRO A 108 21.36 -8.68 8.89
N PRO A 109 20.79 -9.06 7.75
CA PRO A 109 20.41 -8.22 6.61
C PRO A 109 19.13 -7.42 6.91
N ASP A 110 19.08 -6.20 6.39
CA ASP A 110 17.90 -5.35 6.50
C ASP A 110 17.07 -5.36 5.21
N TRP A 111 16.39 -6.49 4.96
CA TRP A 111 15.57 -6.66 3.76
C TRP A 111 14.45 -5.64 3.66
N ILE A 112 13.91 -5.18 4.79
CA ILE A 112 12.84 -4.17 4.83
C ILE A 112 13.37 -2.84 4.25
N THR A 113 14.48 -2.32 4.79
CA THR A 113 15.05 -1.04 4.32
C THR A 113 15.51 -1.14 2.88
N GLN A 114 16.17 -2.24 2.50
CA GLN A 114 16.66 -2.45 1.14
C GLN A 114 15.51 -2.53 0.12
N THR A 115 14.44 -3.24 0.45
CA THR A 115 13.26 -3.36 -0.43
C THR A 115 12.59 -2.01 -0.61
N ARG A 116 12.37 -1.27 0.49
CA ARG A 116 11.81 0.09 0.46
C ARG A 116 12.63 1.03 -0.41
N TYR A 117 13.95 0.98 -0.26
CA TYR A 117 14.88 1.77 -1.06
C TYR A 117 14.77 1.45 -2.55
N GLU A 118 14.78 0.17 -2.94
CA GLU A 118 14.65 -0.21 -4.35
C GLU A 118 13.29 0.18 -4.93
N VAL A 119 12.20 0.11 -4.14
CA VAL A 119 10.87 0.57 -4.59
C VAL A 119 10.89 2.09 -4.82
N ALA A 120 11.37 2.87 -3.85
CA ALA A 120 11.45 4.34 -3.97
C ALA A 120 12.32 4.78 -5.16
N LYS A 121 13.44 4.09 -5.37
CA LYS A 121 14.34 4.32 -6.51
C LYS A 121 13.68 4.03 -7.86
N GLY A 122 12.84 3.00 -7.95
CA GLY A 122 12.16 2.61 -9.17
C GLY A 122 10.81 3.29 -9.42
N ALA A 123 10.16 3.82 -8.39
CA ALA A 123 8.82 4.39 -8.47
C ALA A 123 8.66 5.56 -9.48
N PRO A 124 9.63 6.48 -9.67
CA PRO A 124 9.52 7.52 -10.69
C PRO A 124 9.18 6.98 -12.08
N LYS A 125 9.81 5.86 -12.47
CA LYS A 125 9.56 5.21 -13.76
C LYS A 125 8.14 4.66 -13.88
N VAL A 126 7.59 4.12 -12.80
CA VAL A 126 6.21 3.63 -12.77
C VAL A 126 5.23 4.79 -12.90
N PHE A 127 5.47 5.91 -12.19
CA PHE A 127 4.62 7.09 -12.31
C PHE A 127 4.63 7.67 -13.73
N GLU A 128 5.81 7.78 -14.35
CA GLU A 128 5.93 8.23 -15.74
C GLU A 128 5.10 7.35 -16.70
N ALA A 129 5.16 6.03 -16.53
CA ALA A 129 4.40 5.08 -17.36
C ALA A 129 2.87 5.17 -17.15
N LEU A 130 2.42 5.65 -16.00
CA LEU A 130 0.99 5.88 -15.73
C LEU A 130 0.50 7.22 -16.30
N ALA A 131 1.38 8.13 -16.72
CA ALA A 131 1.09 9.37 -17.45
C ALA A 131 -0.10 10.19 -16.89
N GLY A 132 -0.29 10.23 -15.57
CA GLY A 132 -1.41 10.94 -14.94
C GLY A 132 -2.74 10.19 -14.97
N ALA A 133 -2.75 8.87 -15.14
CA ALA A 133 -3.95 8.07 -15.02
C ALA A 133 -4.54 8.12 -13.60
N GLU A 134 -5.86 8.35 -13.53
CA GLU A 134 -6.68 8.22 -12.32
C GLU A 134 -6.89 6.75 -11.97
N VAL A 135 -5.88 6.14 -11.35
CA VAL A 135 -5.94 4.74 -10.93
C VAL A 135 -5.58 4.60 -9.45
N ALA A 136 -6.29 3.71 -8.77
CA ALA A 136 -6.07 3.44 -7.36
C ALA A 136 -4.64 2.93 -7.07
N CYS A 137 -4.02 2.20 -8.02
CA CYS A 137 -2.63 1.75 -7.88
C CYS A 137 -1.62 2.92 -7.87
N SER A 138 -1.88 4.03 -8.60
CA SER A 138 -1.09 5.26 -8.52
C SER A 138 -1.14 5.85 -7.11
N MET A 139 -2.34 5.93 -6.53
CA MET A 139 -2.51 6.45 -5.16
C MET A 139 -1.82 5.54 -4.14
N ALA A 140 -1.94 4.22 -4.28
CA ALA A 140 -1.24 3.28 -3.41
C ALA A 140 0.28 3.47 -3.44
N LEU A 141 0.88 3.64 -4.62
CA LEU A 141 2.31 3.88 -4.75
C LEU A 141 2.70 5.26 -4.22
N ALA A 142 1.93 6.31 -4.50
CA ALA A 142 2.17 7.65 -3.98
C ALA A 142 2.11 7.72 -2.45
N ILE A 143 1.22 6.95 -1.84
CA ILE A 143 1.14 6.80 -0.38
C ILE A 143 2.34 6.05 0.17
N ALA A 144 2.82 5.03 -0.54
CA ALA A 144 3.94 4.21 -0.10
C ALA A 144 5.29 4.93 -0.15
N VAL A 145 5.50 5.76 -1.18
CA VAL A 145 6.77 6.49 -1.43
C VAL A 145 6.50 7.97 -1.75
N PRO A 146 5.92 8.75 -0.80
CA PRO A 146 5.52 10.14 -1.03
C PRO A 146 6.69 11.05 -1.45
N GLU A 147 7.92 10.72 -1.06
CA GLU A 147 9.13 11.50 -1.32
C GLU A 147 9.54 11.59 -2.80
N VAL A 148 9.03 10.71 -3.67
CA VAL A 148 9.39 10.65 -5.10
C VAL A 148 8.18 10.90 -6.02
N VAL A 149 7.05 11.34 -5.48
CA VAL A 149 5.82 11.56 -6.25
C VAL A 149 5.97 12.75 -7.19
N PRO A 150 5.75 12.59 -8.51
CA PRO A 150 5.85 13.70 -9.45
C PRO A 150 4.61 14.60 -9.41
N ARG A 151 4.77 15.86 -9.83
CA ARG A 151 3.71 16.90 -9.80
C ARG A 151 2.41 16.49 -10.49
N HIS A 152 2.48 15.73 -11.58
CA HIS A 152 1.27 15.31 -12.29
C HIS A 152 0.41 14.33 -11.47
N VAL A 153 1.02 13.47 -10.65
CA VAL A 153 0.29 12.58 -9.73
C VAL A 153 -0.32 13.38 -8.58
N VAL A 154 0.34 14.45 -8.15
CA VAL A 154 -0.23 15.40 -7.17
C VAL A 154 -1.49 16.05 -7.73
N ALA A 155 -1.45 16.57 -8.96
CA ALA A 155 -2.63 17.16 -9.61
C ALA A 155 -3.79 16.14 -9.71
N VAL A 156 -3.50 14.90 -10.13
CA VAL A 156 -4.49 13.81 -10.14
C VAL A 156 -5.10 13.57 -8.75
N ALA A 157 -4.27 13.58 -7.70
CA ALA A 157 -4.76 13.40 -6.34
C ALA A 157 -5.60 14.60 -5.86
N GLU A 158 -5.25 15.85 -6.24
CA GLU A 158 -6.05 17.05 -5.97
C GLU A 158 -7.44 16.95 -6.60
N ASP A 159 -7.50 16.60 -7.88
CA ASP A 159 -8.75 16.40 -8.62
C ASP A 159 -9.60 15.29 -7.98
N LEU A 160 -9.00 14.13 -7.68
CA LEU A 160 -9.71 13.00 -7.04
C LEU A 160 -10.19 13.33 -5.62
N SER A 161 -9.45 14.16 -4.87
CA SER A 161 -9.76 14.50 -3.47
C SER A 161 -10.94 15.46 -3.33
N SER A 162 -11.16 16.26 -4.37
CA SER A 162 -12.13 17.36 -4.44
C SER A 162 -13.37 17.03 -5.27
N ALA A 163 -13.31 16.02 -6.14
CA ALA A 163 -14.43 15.62 -6.98
C ALA A 163 -15.53 14.90 -6.19
N ASP A 164 -16.73 15.49 -6.17
CA ASP A 164 -17.96 14.88 -5.62
C ASP A 164 -18.37 13.56 -6.31
N ARG A 165 -17.78 13.27 -7.48
CA ARG A 165 -18.07 12.07 -8.29
C ARG A 165 -17.05 10.94 -8.13
N SER A 166 -15.93 11.17 -7.45
CA SER A 166 -14.93 10.12 -7.27
C SER A 166 -15.43 9.08 -6.27
N PRO A 167 -15.19 7.77 -6.49
CA PRO A 167 -15.50 6.76 -5.51
C PRO A 167 -14.91 7.14 -4.15
N ARG A 168 -15.74 7.16 -3.10
CA ARG A 168 -15.36 7.67 -1.77
C ARG A 168 -14.01 7.15 -1.28
N LEU A 169 -13.75 5.85 -1.44
CA LEU A 169 -12.50 5.22 -1.01
C LEU A 169 -11.29 5.72 -1.81
N LEU A 170 -11.45 5.96 -3.12
CA LEU A 170 -10.39 6.53 -3.95
C LEU A 170 -10.12 7.99 -3.57
N ALA A 171 -11.16 8.78 -3.32
CA ALA A 171 -11.02 10.16 -2.84
C ALA A 171 -10.31 10.22 -1.47
N LEU A 172 -10.62 9.30 -0.55
CA LEU A 172 -9.92 9.18 0.73
C LEU A 172 -8.45 8.80 0.55
N ALA A 173 -8.13 7.85 -0.33
CA ALA A 173 -6.75 7.50 -0.65
C ALA A 173 -5.99 8.69 -1.24
N ALA A 174 -6.60 9.45 -2.15
CA ALA A 174 -6.02 10.65 -2.74
C ALA A 174 -5.73 11.73 -1.69
N ARG A 175 -6.67 11.99 -0.75
CA ARG A 175 -6.44 12.91 0.38
C ARG A 175 -5.26 12.50 1.25
N VAL A 176 -5.12 11.20 1.52
CA VAL A 176 -3.97 10.67 2.25
C VAL A 176 -2.67 10.88 1.47
N ALA A 177 -2.67 10.59 0.16
CA ALA A 177 -1.51 10.82 -0.70
C ALA A 177 -1.06 12.28 -0.68
N LEU A 178 -1.98 13.23 -0.86
CA LEU A 178 -1.70 14.67 -0.81
C LEU A 178 -1.12 15.09 0.53
N HIS A 179 -1.73 14.64 1.63
CA HIS A 179 -1.26 14.98 2.97
C HIS A 179 0.18 14.53 3.21
N LEU A 180 0.54 13.33 2.73
CA LEU A 180 1.88 12.77 2.84
C LEU A 180 2.89 13.47 1.93
N VAL A 181 2.52 13.78 0.68
CA VAL A 181 3.40 14.46 -0.28
C VAL A 181 3.69 15.90 0.15
N CYS A 182 2.70 16.59 0.71
CA CYS A 182 2.88 17.94 1.26
C CYS A 182 3.63 17.97 2.59
N ASP A 183 4.10 16.82 3.09
CA ASP A 183 4.77 16.65 4.39
C ASP A 183 4.04 17.36 5.55
N SER A 184 2.70 17.31 5.50
CA SER A 184 1.88 18.01 6.48
C SER A 184 1.86 17.23 7.81
N PRO A 185 1.89 17.92 8.97
CA PRO A 185 1.85 17.24 10.26
C PRO A 185 0.66 16.30 10.40
N VAL A 186 0.92 15.02 10.69
CA VAL A 186 -0.15 14.03 10.89
C VAL A 186 -0.60 14.06 12.34
N THR A 187 -1.82 14.56 12.57
CA THR A 187 -2.39 14.68 13.91
C THR A 187 -3.18 13.43 14.32
N PRO A 188 -3.36 13.18 15.64
CA PRO A 188 -4.26 12.11 16.09
C PRO A 188 -5.71 12.26 15.61
N ALA A 189 -6.18 13.51 15.44
CA ALA A 189 -7.51 13.80 14.91
C ALA A 189 -7.64 13.35 13.45
N LEU A 190 -6.62 13.62 12.63
CA LEU A 190 -6.56 13.13 11.25
C LEU A 190 -6.59 11.61 11.18
N LEU A 191 -5.72 10.93 11.94
CA LEU A 191 -5.71 9.45 11.97
C LEU A 191 -7.07 8.87 12.36
N ARG A 192 -7.73 9.48 13.34
CA ARG A 192 -9.07 9.07 13.77
C ARG A 192 -10.09 9.28 12.65
N ALA A 193 -10.12 10.45 12.02
CA ALA A 193 -11.03 10.77 10.92
C ALA A 193 -10.81 9.83 9.72
N THR A 194 -9.54 9.57 9.38
CA THR A 194 -9.17 8.61 8.34
C THR A 194 -9.66 7.20 8.70
N ALA A 195 -9.48 6.73 9.93
CA ALA A 195 -9.90 5.39 10.34
C ALA A 195 -11.43 5.22 10.42
N GLN A 196 -12.18 6.27 10.76
CA GLN A 196 -13.64 6.21 10.94
C GLN A 196 -14.41 5.76 9.70
N CYS A 197 -13.84 5.91 8.50
CA CYS A 197 -14.47 5.45 7.26
C CYS A 197 -14.37 3.93 7.04
N ASN A 198 -13.69 3.19 7.92
CA ASN A 198 -13.64 1.74 7.88
C ASN A 198 -13.67 1.16 9.32
N PRO A 199 -14.72 0.38 9.68
CA PRO A 199 -14.87 -0.14 11.04
C PRO A 199 -13.68 -0.99 11.53
N ASP A 200 -13.06 -1.78 10.65
CA ASP A 200 -11.93 -2.63 11.01
C ASP A 200 -10.66 -1.82 11.24
N LEU A 201 -10.39 -0.80 10.42
CA LEU A 201 -9.30 0.15 10.65
C LEU A 201 -9.53 0.94 11.94
N MET A 202 -10.77 1.36 12.21
CA MET A 202 -11.10 2.05 13.45
C MET A 202 -10.90 1.16 14.68
N ARG A 203 -11.26 -0.12 14.60
CA ARG A 203 -10.98 -1.11 15.65
C ARG A 203 -9.47 -1.28 15.86
N ALA A 204 -8.72 -1.53 14.79
CA ALA A 204 -7.25 -1.68 14.85
C ALA A 204 -6.56 -0.43 15.43
N TYR A 205 -7.03 0.77 15.09
CA TYR A 205 -6.53 2.03 15.64
C TYR A 205 -6.83 2.18 17.14
N ARG A 206 -8.06 1.89 17.57
CA ARG A 206 -8.47 1.94 18.99
C ARG A 206 -7.71 0.92 19.84
N ASP A 207 -7.52 -0.28 19.31
CA ASP A 207 -6.85 -1.39 19.98
C ASP A 207 -5.32 -1.27 19.96
N LYS A 208 -4.79 -0.19 19.39
CA LYS A 208 -3.35 0.06 19.23
C LYS A 208 -2.62 -1.12 18.59
N ALA A 209 -3.20 -1.68 17.51
CA ALA A 209 -2.60 -2.77 16.74
C ALA A 209 -1.26 -2.37 16.07
N TYR A 210 -0.98 -1.06 16.00
CA TYR A 210 0.26 -0.50 15.51
C TYR A 210 1.39 -0.61 16.56
N PRO A 211 2.65 -0.75 16.11
CA PRO A 211 3.81 -0.79 17.00
C PRO A 211 3.89 0.44 17.92
N PRO A 212 4.43 0.28 19.13
CA PRO A 212 4.69 1.41 20.01
C PRO A 212 5.64 2.40 19.33
N HIS A 213 5.36 3.69 19.52
CA HIS A 213 6.11 4.82 18.96
C HIS A 213 6.19 4.87 17.42
N GLN A 214 5.38 4.09 16.70
CA GLN A 214 5.28 4.22 15.25
C GLN A 214 4.84 5.66 14.91
N PRO A 215 5.54 6.34 13.98
CA PRO A 215 5.16 7.68 13.53
C PRO A 215 3.73 7.69 12.99
N PRO A 216 2.92 8.71 13.32
CA PRO A 216 1.58 8.86 12.79
C PRO A 216 1.51 8.78 11.26
N ALA A 217 2.51 9.30 10.55
CA ALA A 217 2.61 9.21 9.10
C ALA A 217 2.62 7.76 8.58
N VAL A 218 3.34 6.85 9.23
CA VAL A 218 3.36 5.43 8.82
C VAL A 218 1.98 4.78 9.03
N THR A 219 1.28 5.14 10.10
CA THR A 219 -0.10 4.68 10.32
C THR A 219 -1.03 5.22 9.23
N LEU A 220 -0.90 6.50 8.88
CA LEU A 220 -1.68 7.12 7.81
C LEU A 220 -1.43 6.44 6.46
N GLN A 221 -0.16 6.12 6.15
CA GLN A 221 0.22 5.38 4.95
C GLN A 221 -0.50 4.03 4.85
N LEU A 222 -0.50 3.24 5.92
CA LEU A 222 -1.16 1.93 5.95
C LEU A 222 -2.68 2.05 5.74
N MET A 223 -3.32 3.04 6.35
CA MET A 223 -4.75 3.32 6.16
C MET A 223 -5.06 3.74 4.72
N GLY A 224 -4.28 4.66 4.16
CA GLY A 224 -4.45 5.15 2.80
C GLY A 224 -4.24 4.05 1.75
N TYR A 225 -3.21 3.21 1.91
CA TYR A 225 -2.98 2.05 1.06
C TYR A 225 -4.19 1.10 1.06
N ARG A 226 -4.76 0.81 2.24
CA ARG A 226 -5.96 -0.03 2.34
C ARG A 226 -7.12 0.58 1.55
N TYR A 227 -7.34 1.89 1.63
CA TYR A 227 -8.39 2.54 0.84
C TYR A 227 -8.18 2.45 -0.66
N ALA A 228 -6.95 2.66 -1.13
CA ALA A 228 -6.62 2.47 -2.54
C ALA A 228 -6.90 1.02 -2.99
N PHE A 229 -6.49 0.04 -2.19
CA PHE A 229 -6.71 -1.37 -2.50
C PHE A 229 -8.21 -1.73 -2.55
N LEU A 230 -8.98 -1.29 -1.55
CA LEU A 230 -10.43 -1.52 -1.50
C LEU A 230 -11.16 -0.86 -2.68
N ALA A 231 -10.77 0.36 -3.04
CA ALA A 231 -11.33 1.06 -4.20
C ALA A 231 -11.11 0.30 -5.51
N ALA A 232 -9.97 -0.41 -5.65
CA ALA A 232 -9.63 -1.16 -6.86
C ALA A 232 -10.33 -2.53 -6.94
N TYR A 233 -10.50 -3.23 -5.82
CA TYR A 233 -10.85 -4.66 -5.85
C TYR A 233 -12.09 -5.05 -5.04
N GLU A 234 -12.50 -4.27 -4.04
CA GLU A 234 -13.62 -4.63 -3.16
C GLU A 234 -14.89 -3.77 -3.42
N GLY A 235 -14.78 -2.71 -4.23
CA GLY A 235 -15.91 -1.89 -4.68
C GLY A 235 -16.72 -1.25 -3.53
N PRO A 236 -17.88 -0.60 -3.81
CA PRO A 236 -18.68 0.13 -2.82
C PRO A 236 -19.44 -0.77 -1.82
N SER A 237 -19.02 -2.03 -1.64
CA SER A 237 -19.63 -2.97 -0.69
C SER A 237 -19.48 -2.55 0.78
N TYR A 238 -18.56 -1.63 1.07
CA TYR A 238 -18.41 -0.99 2.37
C TYR A 238 -19.16 0.34 2.42
N GLY A 239 -20.45 0.23 2.75
CA GLY A 239 -21.35 1.24 3.33
C GLY A 239 -21.05 2.71 3.08
N ASP A 240 -21.98 3.35 2.36
CA ASP A 240 -22.34 4.76 2.56
C ASP A 240 -22.62 5.03 4.05
N CYS A 241 -21.57 5.25 4.83
CA CYS A 241 -21.69 5.93 6.11
C CYS A 241 -21.82 7.41 5.79
N ASP A 242 -23.02 7.82 5.37
CA ASP A 242 -23.39 9.21 5.22
C ASP A 242 -23.34 9.88 6.60
N PRO A 243 -22.44 10.86 6.82
CA PRO A 243 -22.37 11.58 8.09
C PRO A 243 -23.57 12.53 8.30
N SER A 244 -24.54 12.59 7.36
CA SER A 244 -25.76 13.39 7.47
C SER A 244 -26.85 12.81 8.37
N SER A 245 -26.70 11.58 8.87
CA SER A 245 -27.70 10.94 9.75
C SER A 245 -27.54 11.30 11.24
N GLY A 246 -27.29 12.58 11.50
CA GLY A 246 -27.39 13.20 12.82
C GLY A 246 -28.68 14.01 12.94
N GLU A 247 -29.56 13.54 13.82
CA GLU A 247 -30.69 14.24 14.47
C GLU A 247 -31.97 14.52 13.64
N GLU A 248 -33.07 13.92 14.09
CA GLU A 248 -34.26 14.59 14.67
C GLU A 248 -35.53 13.75 14.43
N GLY A 249 -36.27 13.45 15.49
CA GLY A 249 -37.57 12.77 15.35
C GLY A 249 -38.10 12.09 16.60
N VAL A 250 -38.17 12.83 17.72
CA VAL A 250 -39.11 12.49 18.79
C VAL A 250 -40.52 12.53 18.20
N THR A 251 -41.27 11.44 18.26
CA THR A 251 -42.73 11.55 18.37
C THR A 251 -43.30 10.47 19.28
N ILE A 252 -44.02 10.98 20.27
CA ILE A 252 -44.73 10.31 21.35
C ILE A 252 -46.14 9.96 20.85
N THR A 253 -46.51 8.66 20.94
CA THR A 253 -47.85 8.03 21.14
C THR A 253 -49.08 8.43 20.28
N PRO A 254 -50.19 7.65 20.25
CA PRO A 254 -50.97 7.05 21.35
C PRO A 254 -50.62 5.59 21.70
#